data_AF-A0A2R6C740-F1
#
_entry.id   AF-A0A2R6C740-F1
#
_cell.length_a   1.000
_cell.length_b   1.000
_cell.length_c   1.000
_cell.angle_alpha   90.00
_cell.angle_beta   90.00
_cell.angle_gamma   90.00
#
_symmetry.space_group_name_H-M   'P 1'
#
loop_
_entity.id
_entity.type
_entity.pdbx_description
1 polymer ?
#
loop_
_entity_poly.entity_id
_entity_poly.type
_entity_poly.pdbx_seq_one_letter_code
_entity_poly.pdbx_strand_id
1 'polypeptide(L)' 'MRGLHPRGLIPTRVNSMAELELVDPSKQCVIIASNIGAQKFARIEAAASQRGVYVVNGKQKKQDLDNVNKEGE' A
#
# COMPACT_ATOMS: atom_id res chain seq x y z
N MET A 1 -6.46 24.50 -5.91
CA MET A 1 -6.25 23.56 -4.77
C MET A 1 -4.92 22.85 -4.99
N ARG A 2 -3.95 23.03 -4.10
CA ARG A 2 -2.56 22.55 -4.27
C ARG A 2 -2.44 21.15 -3.67
N GLY A 3 -1.89 20.18 -4.43
CA GLY A 3 -1.30 18.95 -3.88
C GLY A 3 -2.19 17.72 -3.68
N LEU A 4 -3.48 17.75 -4.06
CA LEU A 4 -4.34 16.56 -4.02
C LEU A 4 -4.24 15.76 -5.32
N HIS A 5 -4.18 14.44 -5.22
CA HIS A 5 -4.28 13.55 -6.38
C HIS A 5 -5.60 13.85 -7.13
N PRO A 6 -5.70 13.68 -8.46
CA PRO A 6 -6.92 13.93 -9.23
C PRO A 6 -8.19 13.21 -8.72
N ARG A 7 -8.04 12.21 -7.84
CA ARG A 7 -9.13 11.53 -7.11
C ARG A 7 -9.58 12.20 -5.80
N GLY A 8 -9.00 13.36 -5.45
CA GLY A 8 -9.22 14.00 -4.15
C GLY A 8 -8.49 13.33 -2.98
N LEU A 9 -7.58 12.39 -3.26
CA LEU A 9 -6.83 11.63 -2.26
C LEU A 9 -5.49 12.31 -1.94
N ILE A 10 -5.08 12.25 -0.68
CA ILE A 10 -3.83 12.85 -0.19
C ILE A 10 -2.68 11.85 -0.45
N PRO A 11 -1.67 12.20 -1.26
CA PRO A 11 -0.53 11.33 -1.48
C PRO A 11 0.39 11.32 -0.24
N THR A 12 0.45 10.20 0.45
CA THR A 12 1.31 9.95 1.60
C THR A 12 2.46 9.05 1.18
N ARG A 13 3.70 9.49 1.43
CA ARG A 13 4.89 8.69 1.15
C ARG A 13 5.16 7.76 2.32
N VAL A 14 5.31 6.46 2.06
CA VAL A 14 5.61 5.46 3.09
C VAL A 14 6.93 4.77 2.82
N ASN A 15 7.65 4.48 3.91
CA ASN A 15 8.94 3.78 3.88
C ASN A 15 8.90 2.41 4.59
N SER A 16 7.83 2.13 5.35
CA SER A 16 7.70 0.97 6.23
C SER A 16 6.24 0.53 6.34
N MET A 17 6.00 -0.68 6.86
CA MET A 17 4.63 -1.15 7.14
C MET A 17 3.93 -0.31 8.21
N ALA A 18 4.62 0.09 9.29
CA ALA A 18 4.02 0.91 10.35
C ALA A 18 3.39 2.20 9.80
N GLU A 19 4.07 2.85 8.85
CA GLU A 19 3.56 4.03 8.16
C GLU A 19 2.30 3.73 7.34
N LEU A 20 2.24 2.55 6.70
CA LEU A 20 1.05 2.11 5.96
C LEU A 20 -0.16 1.89 6.90
N GLU A 21 0.07 1.52 8.16
CA GLU A 21 -1.01 1.33 9.13
C GLU A 21 -1.65 2.64 9.60
N LEU A 22 -0.89 3.73 9.54
CA LEU A 22 -1.36 5.08 9.88
C LEU A 22 -2.11 5.75 8.72
N VAL A 23 -2.21 5.09 7.56
CA VAL A 23 -2.82 5.66 6.36
C VAL A 23 -4.31 5.30 6.26
N ASP A 24 -5.14 6.31 6.07
CA ASP A 24 -6.58 6.19 5.86
C ASP A 24 -6.92 5.81 4.39
N PRO A 25 -7.41 4.59 4.11
CA PRO A 25 -7.71 4.14 2.74
C PRO A 25 -8.80 4.96 2.03
N SER A 26 -9.68 5.64 2.78
CA SER A 26 -10.77 6.45 2.21
C SER A 26 -10.34 7.83 1.73
N LYS A 27 -9.24 8.37 2.26
CA LYS A 27 -8.83 9.78 2.04
C LYS A 27 -7.41 9.90 1.50
N GLN A 28 -6.60 8.86 1.61
CA GLN A 28 -5.19 8.90 1.32
C GLN A 28 -4.80 7.85 0.27
N CYS A 29 -3.74 8.14 -0.46
CA CYS A 29 -3.08 7.23 -1.39
C CYS A 29 -1.63 7.09 -0.97
N VAL A 30 -1.05 5.92 -1.22
CA VAL A 30 0.32 5.62 -0.79
C VAL A 30 1.29 5.68 -1.94
N ILE A 31 2.41 6.37 -1.70
CA ILE A 31 3.59 6.35 -2.55
C ILE A 31 4.67 5.59 -1.81
N ILE A 32 4.96 4.38 -2.26
CA ILE A 32 6.04 3.56 -1.70
C ILE A 32 7.37 4.13 -2.20
N ALA A 33 8.28 4.46 -1.28
CA ALA A 33 9.57 5.04 -1.64
C ALA A 33 10.44 4.08 -2.46
N SER A 34 11.14 4.62 -3.46
CA SER A 34 12.03 3.85 -4.35
C SER A 34 13.24 3.22 -3.65
N ASN A 35 13.57 3.66 -2.43
CA ASN A 35 14.66 3.08 -1.64
C ASN A 35 14.27 1.74 -0.97
N ILE A 36 13.00 1.34 -1.05
CA ILE A 36 12.56 0.05 -0.54
C ILE A 36 12.93 -1.04 -1.55
N GLY A 37 13.68 -2.05 -1.09
CA GLY A 37 14.01 -3.22 -1.90
C GLY A 37 12.77 -4.00 -2.35
N ALA A 38 12.85 -4.68 -3.50
CA ALA A 38 11.72 -5.33 -4.15
C ALA A 38 10.90 -6.26 -3.23
N GLN A 39 11.57 -7.00 -2.34
CA GLN A 39 10.90 -7.91 -1.41
C GLN A 39 10.00 -7.17 -0.40
N LYS A 40 10.50 -6.07 0.19
CA LYS A 40 9.71 -5.24 1.12
C LYS A 40 8.63 -4.48 0.38
N PHE A 41 8.93 -4.00 -0.82
CA PHE A 41 7.98 -3.32 -1.70
C PHE A 41 6.76 -4.20 -1.95
N ALA A 42 6.99 -5.45 -2.33
CA ALA A 42 5.94 -6.43 -2.59
C ALA A 42 5.06 -6.71 -1.37
N ARG A 43 5.67 -6.82 -0.18
CA ARG A 43 4.92 -7.00 1.08
C ARG A 43 4.04 -5.80 1.42
N ILE A 44 4.56 -4.58 1.27
CA ILE A 44 3.81 -3.34 1.54
C ILE A 44 2.66 -3.20 0.54
N GLU A 45 2.88 -3.51 -0.74
CA GLU A 45 1.83 -3.45 -1.75
C GLU A 45 0.71 -4.46 -1.48
N ALA A 46 1.06 -5.71 -1.15
CA ALA A 46 0.08 -6.74 -0.79
C ALA A 46 -0.73 -6.36 0.46
N ALA A 47 -0.07 -5.79 1.48
CA ALA A 47 -0.75 -5.29 2.68
C ALA A 47 -1.65 -4.09 2.37
N ALA A 48 -1.21 -3.17 1.51
CA ALA A 48 -1.99 -2.01 1.11
C ALA A 48 -3.24 -2.43 0.32
N SER A 49 -3.10 -3.38 -0.60
CA SER A 49 -4.22 -3.93 -1.36
C SER A 49 -5.25 -4.62 -0.46
N GLN A 50 -4.81 -5.42 0.53
CA GLN A 50 -5.71 -6.04 1.52
C GLN A 50 -6.47 -5.00 2.36
N ARG A 51 -5.86 -3.86 2.67
CA ARG A 51 -6.50 -2.76 3.40
C ARG A 51 -7.33 -1.83 2.52
N GLY A 52 -7.37 -2.05 1.19
CA GLY A 52 -8.05 -1.16 0.24
C GLY A 52 -7.36 0.19 0.04
N VAL A 53 -6.09 0.31 0.41
CA VAL A 53 -5.27 1.52 0.22
C VAL A 53 -4.73 1.54 -1.22
N TYR A 54 -4.96 2.64 -1.94
CA TYR A 54 -4.48 2.78 -3.32
C TYR A 54 -2.99 3.14 -3.35
N VAL A 55 -2.18 2.26 -3.96
CA VAL A 55 -0.75 2.49 -4.16
C VAL A 55 -0.52 3.14 -5.53
N VAL A 56 -0.02 4.37 -5.53
CA VAL A 56 0.17 5.17 -6.76
C VAL A 56 1.26 4.58 -7.65
N ASN A 57 2.34 4.08 -7.05
CA ASN A 57 3.49 3.54 -7.76
C ASN A 57 3.52 1.99 -7.74
N GLY A 58 2.35 1.35 -7.71
CA GLY A 58 2.24 -0.12 -7.61
C GLY A 58 2.96 -0.79 -8.79
N LYS A 59 3.75 -1.82 -8.48
CA LYS A 59 4.55 -2.56 -9.46
C LYS A 59 4.11 -4.02 -9.60
N GLN A 60 3.30 -4.54 -8.68
CA GLN A 60 2.99 -5.96 -8.68
C GLN A 60 1.98 -6.31 -9.78
N LYS A 61 2.41 -7.17 -10.70
CA LYS A 61 1.51 -8.01 -11.48
C LYS A 61 0.77 -8.92 -10.50
N LYS A 62 -0.56 -8.98 -10.64
CA LYS A 62 -1.45 -9.99 -10.01
C LYS A 62 -0.76 -11.35 -9.98
N GLN A 63 -0.33 -11.82 -8.81
CA GLN A 63 -0.09 -13.24 -8.56
C GLN A 63 -0.15 -13.53 -7.05
N ASP A 64 -1.19 -14.31 -6.75
CA ASP A 64 -1.40 -15.21 -5.61
C ASP A 64 -1.80 -14.62 -4.24
N LEU A 65 -3.12 -14.65 -4.02
CA LEU A 65 -3.85 -14.43 -2.77
C LEU A 65 -3.94 -15.69 -1.87
N ASP A 66 -3.11 -16.70 -2.08
CA ASP A 66 -3.29 -18.01 -1.45
C ASP A 66 -2.17 -18.32 -0.44
N ASN A 67 -2.40 -18.04 0.86
CA ASN A 67 -1.86 -18.79 2.02
C ASN A 67 -1.91 -18.03 3.37
N VAL A 68 -3.05 -17.47 3.76
CA VAL A 68 -3.30 -17.18 5.20
C VAL A 68 -4.68 -17.67 5.58
N ASN A 69 -4.86 -19.00 5.60
CA ASN A 69 -5.90 -19.61 6.41
C ASN A 69 -5.42 -20.96 6.98
N LYS A 70 -4.42 -20.89 7.85
CA LYS A 70 -4.13 -21.84 8.95
C LYS A 70 -3.46 -20.92 9.98
N GLU A 71 -4.08 -20.54 11.09
CA GLU A 71 -4.46 -21.42 12.19
C GLU A 71 -5.79 -20.91 12.78
N GLY A 72 -6.82 -21.75 12.73
CA GLY A 72 -8.01 -21.59 13.56
C GLY A 72 -7.70 -22.14 14.96
N GLU A 73 -8.06 -21.37 15.97
CA GLU A 73 -8.38 -21.89 17.32
C GLU A 73 -9.63 -22.75 17.29
#